data_AF-A0A3D1HKD0-F1
#
_entry.id   AF-A0A3D1HKD0-F1
#
_cell.length_a   1.000
_cell.length_b   1.000
_cell.length_c   1.000
_cell.angle_alpha   90.00
_cell.angle_beta   90.00
_cell.angle_gamma   90.00
#
_symmetry.space_group_name_H-M   'P 1'
#
loop_
_entity.id
_entity.type
_entity.pdbx_description
1 polymer ?
#
loop_
_entity_poly.entity_id
_entity_poly.type
_entity_poly.pdbx_seq_one_letter_code
_entity_poly.pdbx_strand_id
1 'polypeptide(L)'
;MKEKLNEYYKKRHAELSEKLRARKKKVRWFITTEILSFVAAAVVVVMFISEKVSVMPFIFIFNPLFALFLVTKGIDRSNTREVEGIEAKLSVYSDNLKYLKGIYSSFDDGRRYVNPKHQYSFDMDIFGKDSLFQRICRTVTMGGADRLADILSSSALPGASADECRKAVERRRRAIAELADMEEWRTDFLAVGYKNKVHTETIRRALDETRKADIPKWALSNTSLALAAVSMTIFAVLFLFTMFGNLSADFVSIWTVVQLGASIGLSAKAIKMISKAVDRLSGSLKPYIVLLEHISKTSFKEEENKRIVTALNLDGDAALASMKEL
;
A
#
# COMPACT_ATOMS: atom_id res chain seq x y z
N MET A 1 -31.86 12.03 -14.26
CA MET A 1 -30.45 12.09 -13.77
C MET A 1 -30.02 10.76 -13.15
N LYS A 2 -30.78 10.19 -12.19
CA LYS A 2 -30.45 8.89 -11.57
C LYS A 2 -30.32 7.72 -12.56
N GLU A 3 -31.19 7.63 -13.56
CA GLU A 3 -31.14 6.56 -14.58
C GLU A 3 -29.87 6.62 -15.43
N LYS A 4 -29.53 7.80 -15.96
CA LYS A 4 -28.28 8.02 -16.72
C LYS A 4 -27.03 7.63 -15.91
N LEU A 5 -27.00 7.96 -14.62
CA LEU A 5 -25.89 7.60 -13.73
C LEU A 5 -25.84 6.09 -13.44
N ASN A 6 -26.99 5.44 -13.26
CA ASN A 6 -27.10 4.00 -13.08
C ASN A 6 -26.59 3.24 -14.32
N GLU A 7 -26.99 3.68 -15.52
CA GLU A 7 -26.51 3.13 -16.78
C GLU A 7 -25.00 3.30 -16.93
N TYR A 8 -24.48 4.48 -16.61
CA TYR A 8 -23.03 4.75 -16.62
C TYR A 8 -22.27 3.79 -15.70
N TYR A 9 -22.69 3.63 -14.44
CA TYR A 9 -22.03 2.72 -13.51
C TYR A 9 -22.14 1.25 -13.93
N LYS A 10 -23.29 0.82 -14.47
CA LYS A 10 -23.44 -0.54 -15.02
C LYS A 10 -22.48 -0.79 -16.18
N LYS A 11 -22.36 0.17 -17.10
CA LYS A 11 -21.44 0.08 -18.24
C LYS A 11 -19.99 -0.04 -17.77
N ARG A 12 -19.54 0.87 -16.90
CA ARG A 12 -18.17 0.84 -16.33
C ARG A 12 -17.88 -0.45 -15.57
N HIS A 13 -18.85 -0.92 -14.78
CA HIS A 13 -18.73 -2.18 -14.06
C HIS A 13 -18.58 -3.37 -15.01
N ALA A 14 -19.35 -3.41 -16.11
CA ALA A 14 -19.24 -4.47 -17.11
C ALA A 14 -17.87 -4.45 -17.83
N GLU A 15 -17.41 -3.28 -18.28
CA GLU A 15 -16.10 -3.10 -18.93
C GLU A 15 -14.95 -3.56 -18.01
N LEU A 16 -14.96 -3.15 -16.74
CA LEU A 16 -13.94 -3.55 -15.77
C LEU A 16 -14.02 -5.04 -15.42
N SER A 17 -15.23 -5.61 -15.35
CA SER A 17 -15.42 -7.04 -15.09
C SER A 17 -14.85 -7.90 -16.21
N GLU A 18 -14.99 -7.48 -17.47
CA GLU A 18 -14.40 -8.15 -18.62
C GLU A 18 -12.87 -8.07 -18.59
N LYS A 19 -12.32 -6.87 -18.37
CA LYS A 19 -10.87 -6.66 -18.19
C LYS A 19 -10.31 -7.53 -17.06
N LEU A 20 -11.03 -7.63 -15.94
CA LEU A 20 -10.65 -8.47 -14.81
C LEU A 20 -10.59 -9.95 -15.20
N ARG A 21 -11.60 -10.46 -15.91
CA ARG A 21 -11.64 -11.86 -16.37
C ARG A 21 -10.47 -12.18 -17.29
N ALA A 22 -10.16 -11.29 -18.24
CA ALA A 22 -9.03 -11.46 -19.15
C ALA A 22 -7.69 -11.49 -18.39
N ARG A 23 -7.50 -10.60 -17.41
CA ARG A 23 -6.28 -10.53 -16.58
C ARG A 23 -6.14 -11.72 -15.63
N LYS A 24 -7.21 -12.17 -14.99
CA LYS A 24 -7.21 -13.39 -14.14
C LYS A 24 -6.87 -14.65 -14.94
N LYS A 25 -7.24 -14.72 -16.22
CA LYS A 25 -6.80 -15.82 -17.09
C LYS A 25 -5.28 -15.83 -17.26
N LYS A 26 -4.64 -14.66 -17.41
CA LYS A 26 -3.18 -14.53 -17.47
C LYS A 26 -2.49 -14.93 -16.16
N VAL A 27 -3.04 -14.52 -15.00
CA VAL A 27 -2.52 -14.93 -13.68
C VAL A 27 -2.41 -16.45 -13.59
N ARG A 28 -3.48 -17.18 -13.96
CA ARG A 28 -3.47 -18.66 -13.90
C ARG A 28 -2.37 -19.27 -14.76
N TRP A 29 -2.11 -18.71 -15.94
CA TRP A 29 -1.01 -19.15 -16.79
C TRP A 29 0.35 -18.87 -16.15
N PHE A 30 0.57 -17.68 -15.58
CA PHE A 30 1.83 -17.36 -14.91
C PHE A 30 2.12 -18.27 -13.71
N ILE A 31 1.12 -18.49 -12.84
CA ILE A 31 1.27 -19.39 -11.69
C ILE A 31 1.59 -20.82 -12.15
N THR A 32 0.92 -21.31 -13.19
CA THR A 32 1.18 -22.66 -13.72
C THR A 32 2.62 -22.78 -14.26
N THR A 33 3.09 -21.77 -14.99
CA THR A 33 4.48 -21.73 -15.49
C THR A 33 5.50 -21.60 -14.37
N GLU A 34 5.21 -20.80 -13.33
CA GLU A 34 6.06 -20.66 -12.14
C GLU A 34 6.21 -22.01 -11.43
N ILE A 35 5.11 -22.71 -11.15
CA ILE A 35 5.13 -24.04 -10.52
C ILE A 35 5.89 -25.04 -11.39
N LEU A 36 5.63 -25.07 -12.70
CA LEU A 36 6.28 -26.02 -13.60
C LEU A 36 7.79 -25.78 -13.70
N SER A 37 8.22 -24.51 -13.80
CA SER A 37 9.63 -24.13 -13.82
C SER A 37 10.35 -24.46 -12.51
N PHE A 38 9.68 -24.27 -11.37
CA PHE A 38 10.21 -24.63 -10.06
C PHE A 38 10.39 -26.16 -9.91
N VAL A 39 9.36 -26.94 -10.28
CA VAL A 39 9.43 -28.41 -10.25
C VAL A 39 10.52 -28.92 -11.17
N ALA A 40 10.63 -28.38 -12.39
CA ALA A 40 11.70 -28.74 -13.33
C ALA A 40 13.09 -28.43 -12.77
N ALA A 41 13.28 -27.24 -12.17
CA ALA A 41 14.54 -26.88 -11.53
C ALA A 41 14.88 -27.81 -10.35
N ALA A 42 13.90 -28.18 -9.53
CA ALA A 42 14.09 -29.12 -8.42
C ALA A 42 14.52 -30.51 -8.89
N VAL A 43 13.91 -31.02 -9.98
CA VAL A 43 14.31 -32.30 -10.59
C VAL A 43 15.76 -32.25 -11.07
N VAL A 44 16.18 -31.16 -11.73
CA VAL A 44 17.56 -30.97 -12.20
C VAL A 44 18.55 -30.96 -11.03
N VAL A 45 18.20 -30.32 -9.91
CA VAL A 45 19.01 -30.34 -8.68
C VAL A 45 19.11 -31.75 -8.08
N VAL A 46 18.01 -32.50 -8.00
CA VAL A 46 18.02 -33.89 -7.50
C VAL A 46 18.86 -34.79 -8.40
N MET A 47 18.77 -34.63 -9.72
CA MET A 47 19.58 -35.39 -10.69
C MET A 47 21.07 -35.09 -10.55
N PHE A 48 21.43 -33.83 -10.26
CA PHE A 48 22.80 -33.43 -9.98
C PHE A 48 23.33 -34.04 -8.68
N ILE A 49 22.55 -33.98 -7.58
CA ILE A 49 22.92 -34.58 -6.28
C ILE A 49 23.03 -36.10 -6.38
N SER A 50 22.19 -36.74 -7.21
CA SER A 50 22.23 -38.20 -7.44
C SER A 50 23.36 -38.63 -8.38
N GLU A 51 24.29 -37.73 -8.72
CA GLU A 51 25.42 -37.94 -9.64
C GLU A 51 25.01 -38.42 -11.05
N LYS A 52 23.74 -38.24 -11.44
CA LYS A 52 23.22 -38.64 -12.76
C LYS A 52 23.57 -37.64 -13.87
N VAL A 53 23.97 -36.42 -13.51
CA VAL A 53 24.22 -35.30 -14.41
C VAL A 53 25.51 -34.61 -13.99
N SER A 54 26.43 -34.39 -14.94
CA SER A 54 27.69 -33.66 -14.68
C SER A 54 27.45 -32.15 -14.53
N VAL A 55 28.45 -31.42 -14.01
CA VAL A 55 28.34 -29.99 -13.68
C VAL A 55 27.93 -29.14 -14.89
N MET A 56 28.46 -29.44 -16.08
CA MET A 56 28.22 -28.64 -17.29
C MET A 56 26.74 -28.65 -17.76
N PRO A 57 26.09 -29.81 -18.01
CA PRO A 57 24.66 -29.86 -18.32
C PRO A 57 23.76 -29.33 -17.20
N PHE A 58 24.16 -29.48 -15.93
CA PHE A 58 23.44 -28.86 -14.81
C PHE A 58 23.37 -27.34 -14.97
N ILE A 59 24.50 -26.67 -15.20
CA ILE A 59 24.58 -25.21 -15.37
C ILE A 59 23.74 -24.74 -16.57
N PHE A 60 23.80 -25.46 -17.70
CA PHE A 60 23.08 -25.08 -18.92
C PHE A 60 21.57 -25.29 -18.84
N ILE A 61 21.08 -26.21 -18.02
CA ILE A 61 19.64 -26.47 -17.86
C ILE A 61 19.07 -25.66 -16.69
N PHE A 62 19.79 -25.58 -15.57
CA PHE A 62 19.32 -24.92 -14.36
C PHE A 62 19.21 -23.40 -14.53
N ASN A 63 20.24 -22.73 -15.06
CA ASN A 63 20.22 -21.28 -15.22
C ASN A 63 19.05 -20.73 -16.06
N PRO A 64 18.71 -21.28 -17.24
CA PRO A 64 17.56 -20.79 -18.00
C PRO A 64 16.23 -21.08 -17.31
N LEU A 65 16.08 -22.23 -16.64
CA LEU A 65 14.88 -22.52 -15.83
C LEU A 65 14.72 -21.53 -14.67
N PHE A 66 15.82 -21.21 -13.99
CA PHE A 66 15.84 -20.24 -12.92
C PHE A 66 15.56 -18.81 -13.42
N ALA A 67 16.14 -18.43 -14.56
CA ALA A 67 15.85 -17.14 -15.20
C ALA A 67 14.37 -17.03 -15.61
N LEU A 68 13.80 -18.10 -16.19
CA LEU A 68 12.38 -18.17 -16.54
C LEU A 68 11.48 -18.00 -15.29
N PHE A 69 11.82 -18.66 -14.19
CA PHE A 69 11.13 -18.51 -12.91
C PHE A 69 11.17 -17.06 -12.41
N LEU A 70 12.34 -16.40 -12.43
CA LEU A 70 12.47 -15.00 -11.98
C LEU A 70 11.65 -14.03 -12.85
N VAL A 71 11.69 -14.20 -14.18
CA VAL A 71 10.92 -13.35 -15.11
C VAL A 71 9.42 -13.53 -14.92
N THR A 72 8.95 -14.78 -14.84
CA THR A 72 7.52 -15.06 -14.64
C THR A 72 7.00 -14.52 -13.32
N LYS A 73 7.79 -14.66 -12.24
CA LYS A 73 7.47 -14.08 -10.93
C LYS A 73 7.42 -12.55 -10.93
N GLY A 74 8.33 -11.90 -11.66
CA GLY A 74 8.31 -10.44 -11.83
C GLY A 74 7.05 -9.96 -12.53
N ILE A 75 6.65 -10.65 -13.61
CA ILE A 75 5.44 -10.34 -14.37
C ILE A 75 4.18 -10.62 -13.55
N ASP A 76 4.12 -11.74 -12.83
CA ASP A 76 2.98 -12.10 -11.99
C ASP A 76 2.73 -11.06 -10.89
N ARG A 77 3.80 -10.57 -10.25
CA ARG A 77 3.70 -9.50 -9.24
C ARG A 77 3.08 -8.22 -9.82
N SER A 78 3.47 -7.84 -11.04
CA SER A 78 2.91 -6.66 -11.72
C SER A 78 1.43 -6.87 -12.07
N ASN A 79 1.11 -8.02 -12.67
CA ASN A 79 -0.24 -8.34 -13.10
C ASN A 79 -1.20 -8.52 -11.92
N THR A 80 -0.73 -9.05 -10.79
CA THR A 80 -1.49 -9.13 -9.53
C THR A 80 -1.87 -7.74 -9.02
N ARG A 81 -0.93 -6.77 -9.05
CA ARG A 81 -1.24 -5.37 -8.66
C ARG A 81 -2.30 -4.74 -9.56
N GLU A 82 -2.24 -4.97 -10.87
CA GLU A 82 -3.26 -4.49 -11.80
C GLU A 82 -4.63 -5.12 -11.53
N VAL A 83 -4.66 -6.42 -11.28
CA VAL A 83 -5.89 -7.15 -10.91
C VAL A 83 -6.50 -6.56 -9.65
N GLU A 84 -5.70 -6.34 -8.60
CA GLU A 84 -6.18 -5.71 -7.37
C GLU A 84 -6.72 -4.30 -7.59
N GLY A 85 -6.06 -3.50 -8.44
CA GLY A 85 -6.55 -2.17 -8.80
C GLY A 85 -7.88 -2.20 -9.54
N ILE A 86 -8.09 -3.16 -10.45
CA ILE A 86 -9.38 -3.33 -11.14
C ILE A 86 -10.47 -3.79 -10.16
N GLU A 87 -10.16 -4.73 -9.27
CA GLU A 87 -11.10 -5.18 -8.24
C GLU A 87 -11.50 -4.05 -7.29
N ALA A 88 -10.55 -3.18 -6.94
CA ALA A 88 -10.81 -2.01 -6.11
C ALA A 88 -11.83 -1.07 -6.75
N LYS A 89 -11.64 -0.72 -8.03
CA LYS A 89 -12.59 0.12 -8.78
C LYS A 89 -13.95 -0.57 -8.94
N LEU A 90 -13.97 -1.88 -9.19
CA LEU A 90 -15.20 -2.65 -9.26
C LEU A 90 -15.98 -2.62 -7.95
N SER A 91 -15.30 -2.70 -6.81
CA SER A 91 -15.93 -2.57 -5.49
C SER A 91 -16.64 -1.22 -5.35
N VAL A 92 -15.97 -0.12 -5.73
CA VAL A 92 -16.55 1.23 -5.70
C VAL A 92 -17.80 1.32 -6.57
N TYR A 93 -17.75 0.83 -7.82
CA TYR A 93 -18.93 0.83 -8.69
C TYR A 93 -20.06 -0.05 -8.16
N SER A 94 -19.75 -1.21 -7.60
CA SER A 94 -20.72 -2.10 -6.97
C SER A 94 -21.43 -1.43 -5.80
N ASP A 95 -20.68 -0.75 -4.93
CA ASP A 95 -21.25 -0.02 -3.80
C ASP A 95 -22.07 1.21 -4.24
N ASN A 96 -21.65 1.92 -5.28
CA ASN A 96 -22.43 2.99 -5.88
C ASN A 96 -23.75 2.48 -6.49
N LEU A 97 -23.74 1.31 -7.14
CA LEU A 97 -24.96 0.67 -7.65
C LEU A 97 -25.91 0.23 -6.53
N LYS A 98 -25.38 -0.28 -5.40
CA LYS A 98 -26.18 -0.57 -4.20
C LYS A 98 -26.78 0.70 -3.60
N TYR A 99 -25.99 1.77 -3.53
CA TYR A 99 -26.44 3.08 -3.05
C TYR A 99 -27.63 3.60 -3.86
N LEU A 100 -27.58 3.49 -5.19
CA LEU A 100 -28.69 3.90 -6.08
C LEU A 100 -29.97 3.07 -5.86
N LYS A 101 -29.86 1.86 -5.32
CA LYS A 101 -30.98 1.00 -4.92
C LYS A 101 -31.47 1.25 -3.48
N GLY A 102 -30.88 2.21 -2.77
CA GLY A 102 -31.21 2.49 -1.38
C GLY A 102 -30.59 1.51 -0.37
N ILE A 103 -29.59 0.74 -0.79
CA ILE A 103 -28.90 -0.22 0.09
C ILE A 103 -27.61 0.41 0.58
N TYR A 104 -27.55 0.74 1.87
CA TYR A 104 -26.41 1.47 2.48
C TYR A 104 -25.49 0.61 3.34
N SER A 105 -25.73 -0.70 3.42
CA SER A 105 -25.01 -1.63 4.30
C SER A 105 -23.50 -1.71 4.06
N SER A 106 -23.02 -1.34 2.87
CA SER A 106 -21.58 -1.25 2.56
C SER A 106 -20.88 -0.04 3.20
N PHE A 107 -21.64 0.97 3.64
CA PHE A 107 -21.09 2.23 4.12
C PHE A 107 -21.09 2.28 5.65
N ASP A 108 -20.11 3.01 6.16
CA ASP A 108 -19.92 3.26 7.58
C ASP A 108 -21.10 4.04 8.16
N ASP A 109 -21.75 3.44 9.14
CA ASP A 109 -22.95 4.00 9.77
C ASP A 109 -22.65 5.05 10.84
N GLY A 110 -21.38 5.22 11.23
CA GLY A 110 -20.97 6.24 12.18
C GLY A 110 -21.53 6.04 13.58
N ARG A 111 -21.99 4.83 13.97
CA ARG A 111 -22.52 4.56 15.33
C ARG A 111 -21.62 5.05 16.46
N ARG A 112 -20.31 5.02 16.25
CA ARG A 112 -19.28 5.51 17.19
C ARG A 112 -19.39 7.01 17.54
N TYR A 113 -20.07 7.81 16.72
CA TYR A 113 -20.27 9.25 16.94
C TYR A 113 -21.64 9.58 17.54
N VAL A 114 -22.49 8.58 17.81
CA VAL A 114 -23.80 8.80 18.42
C VAL A 114 -23.61 9.41 19.81
N ASN A 115 -24.24 10.56 20.04
CA ASN A 115 -24.23 11.25 21.31
C ASN A 115 -25.65 11.68 21.68
N PRO A 116 -26.34 10.95 22.59
CA PRO A 116 -27.69 11.29 23.03
C PRO A 116 -27.82 12.65 23.71
N LYS A 117 -26.70 13.23 24.19
CA LYS A 117 -26.68 14.56 24.83
C LYS A 117 -26.43 15.69 23.83
N HIS A 118 -26.21 15.39 22.56
CA HIS A 118 -25.99 16.41 21.56
C HIS A 118 -27.29 17.15 21.26
N GLN A 119 -27.21 18.48 21.12
CA GLN A 119 -28.34 19.39 20.90
C GLN A 119 -29.30 19.01 19.76
N TYR A 120 -28.86 18.21 18.79
CA TYR A 120 -29.69 17.82 17.64
C TYR A 120 -29.30 16.50 16.95
N SER A 121 -28.10 15.95 17.20
CA SER A 121 -27.56 14.92 16.29
C SER A 121 -28.22 13.57 16.51
N PHE A 122 -28.74 13.34 17.72
CA PHE A 122 -29.54 12.18 18.07
C PHE A 122 -30.94 12.26 17.45
N ASP A 123 -31.64 13.38 17.64
CA ASP A 123 -33.03 13.54 17.15
C ASP A 123 -33.13 13.62 15.63
N MET A 124 -32.10 14.17 14.95
CA MET A 124 -32.07 14.26 13.49
C MET A 124 -31.50 13.02 12.79
N ASP A 125 -31.30 11.91 13.51
CA ASP A 125 -30.73 10.67 12.96
C ASP A 125 -29.46 10.92 12.12
N ILE A 126 -28.53 11.72 12.67
CA ILE A 126 -27.29 12.06 11.97
C ILE A 126 -26.37 10.84 11.89
N PHE A 127 -26.30 10.04 12.97
CA PHE A 127 -25.42 8.88 13.09
C PHE A 127 -26.22 7.60 13.37
N GLY A 128 -25.70 6.46 12.93
CA GLY A 128 -26.32 5.16 13.10
C GLY A 128 -26.80 4.53 11.79
N LYS A 129 -27.57 3.45 11.91
CA LYS A 129 -28.08 2.73 10.75
C LYS A 129 -29.11 3.60 10.00
N ASP A 130 -29.01 3.60 8.67
CA ASP A 130 -29.84 4.36 7.72
C ASP A 130 -29.78 5.90 7.88
N SER A 131 -28.83 6.38 8.69
CA SER A 131 -28.62 7.78 9.06
C SER A 131 -28.10 8.65 7.92
N LEU A 132 -28.11 9.97 8.12
CA LEU A 132 -27.50 10.92 7.18
C LEU A 132 -26.02 10.59 6.95
N PHE A 133 -25.26 10.36 8.01
CA PHE A 133 -23.84 10.00 7.94
C PHE A 133 -23.63 8.75 7.08
N GLN A 134 -24.41 7.67 7.28
CA GLN A 134 -24.26 6.44 6.49
C GLN A 134 -24.47 6.69 5.00
N ARG A 135 -25.43 7.55 4.66
CA ARG A 135 -25.76 7.87 3.27
C ARG A 135 -24.64 8.63 2.57
N ILE A 136 -23.97 9.56 3.27
CA ILE A 136 -22.98 10.47 2.66
C ILE A 136 -21.53 10.05 2.88
N CYS A 137 -21.22 9.25 3.90
CA CYS A 137 -19.86 8.89 4.26
C CYS A 137 -19.22 8.02 3.16
N ARG A 138 -18.31 8.62 2.40
CA ARG A 138 -17.44 7.95 1.42
C ARG A 138 -15.96 8.13 1.74
N THR A 139 -15.65 8.38 3.02
CA THR A 139 -14.27 8.64 3.44
C THR A 139 -13.44 7.36 3.41
N VAL A 140 -12.21 7.49 2.91
CA VAL A 140 -11.24 6.38 2.81
C VAL A 140 -10.49 6.18 4.13
N THR A 141 -10.29 7.26 4.88
CA THR A 141 -9.54 7.28 6.14
C THR A 141 -10.49 7.45 7.33
N MET A 142 -10.11 6.91 8.48
CA MET A 142 -10.84 7.13 9.75
C MET A 142 -10.83 8.61 10.14
N GLY A 143 -9.68 9.29 10.03
CA GLY A 143 -9.59 10.72 10.31
C GLY A 143 -10.48 11.58 9.41
N GLY A 144 -10.68 11.17 8.15
CA GLY A 144 -11.66 11.82 7.27
C GLY A 144 -13.10 11.58 7.73
N ALA A 145 -13.40 10.38 8.23
CA ALA A 145 -14.70 10.05 8.83
C ALA A 145 -14.96 10.87 10.10
N ASP A 146 -13.95 11.01 10.96
CA ASP A 146 -14.00 11.84 12.18
C ASP A 146 -14.26 13.30 11.81
N ARG A 147 -13.52 13.83 10.84
CA ARG A 147 -13.74 15.19 10.34
C ARG A 147 -15.14 15.42 9.78
N LEU A 148 -15.69 14.44 9.06
CA LEU A 148 -17.07 14.53 8.56
C LEU A 148 -18.08 14.51 9.71
N ALA A 149 -17.86 13.65 10.71
CA ALA A 149 -18.71 13.59 11.89
C ALA A 149 -18.68 14.92 12.67
N ASP A 150 -17.50 15.51 12.86
CA ASP A 150 -17.35 16.82 13.48
C ASP A 150 -18.13 17.89 12.71
N ILE A 151 -18.02 17.91 11.38
CA ILE A 151 -18.76 18.86 10.54
C ILE A 151 -20.27 18.72 10.72
N LEU A 152 -20.80 17.49 10.77
CA LEU A 152 -22.23 17.25 10.96
C LEU A 152 -22.70 17.55 12.40
N SER A 153 -21.80 17.43 13.38
CA SER A 153 -22.06 17.70 14.80
C SER A 153 -21.91 19.18 15.16
N SER A 154 -21.15 19.94 14.37
CA SER A 154 -20.94 21.36 14.59
C SER A 154 -22.01 22.21 13.91
N SER A 155 -22.46 23.27 14.58
CA SER A 155 -23.15 24.36 13.88
C SER A 155 -22.18 25.01 12.89
N ALA A 156 -22.69 25.46 11.74
CA ALA A 156 -21.90 26.13 10.74
C ALA A 156 -21.31 27.43 11.35
N LEU A 157 -20.01 27.38 11.70
CA LEU A 157 -19.21 28.50 12.21
C LEU A 157 -19.83 29.22 13.43
N PRO A 158 -19.56 28.75 14.66
CA PRO A 158 -20.00 29.43 15.87
C PRO A 158 -19.52 30.89 15.90
N GLY A 159 -20.45 31.84 16.04
CA GLY A 159 -20.13 33.27 16.14
C GLY A 159 -19.90 34.00 14.80
N ALA A 160 -20.01 33.32 13.66
CA ALA A 160 -19.97 33.98 12.35
C ALA A 160 -21.30 34.64 11.99
N SER A 161 -21.24 35.74 11.24
CA SER A 161 -22.43 36.39 10.69
C SER A 161 -23.12 35.49 9.64
N ALA A 162 -24.40 35.70 9.42
CA ALA A 162 -25.17 34.96 8.41
C ALA A 162 -24.54 35.05 7.00
N ASP A 163 -23.97 36.21 6.66
CA ASP A 163 -23.31 36.40 5.36
C ASP A 163 -21.99 35.62 5.23
N GLU A 164 -21.20 35.54 6.30
CA GLU A 164 -19.98 34.71 6.34
C GLU A 164 -20.30 33.22 6.23
N CYS A 165 -21.33 32.76 6.94
CA CYS A 165 -21.82 31.39 6.82
C CYS A 165 -22.26 31.08 5.38
N ARG A 166 -23.05 31.97 4.77
CA ARG A 166 -23.50 31.81 3.37
C ARG A 166 -22.33 31.74 2.40
N LYS A 167 -21.33 32.63 2.55
CA LYS A 167 -20.11 32.62 1.74
C LYS A 167 -19.32 31.32 1.92
N ALA A 168 -19.17 30.84 3.15
CA ALA A 168 -18.46 29.59 3.44
C ALA A 168 -19.17 28.36 2.84
N VAL A 169 -20.50 28.30 2.94
CA VAL A 169 -21.32 27.24 2.34
C VAL A 169 -21.19 27.26 0.83
N GLU A 170 -21.26 28.43 0.19
CA GLU A 170 -21.14 28.52 -1.27
C GLU A 170 -19.75 28.10 -1.76
N ARG A 171 -18.67 28.49 -1.06
CA ARG A 171 -17.31 28.00 -1.37
C ARG A 171 -17.24 26.48 -1.34
N ARG A 172 -17.77 25.84 -0.29
CA ARG A 172 -17.83 24.37 -0.18
C ARG A 172 -18.69 23.76 -1.28
N ARG A 173 -19.83 24.35 -1.60
CA ARG A 173 -20.75 23.86 -2.64
C ARG A 173 -20.06 23.83 -4.01
N ARG A 174 -19.32 24.88 -4.37
CA ARG A 174 -18.55 24.90 -5.62
C ARG A 174 -17.43 23.85 -5.63
N ALA A 175 -16.68 23.72 -4.53
CA ALA A 175 -15.65 22.70 -4.40
C ALA A 175 -16.20 21.27 -4.54
N ILE A 176 -17.38 21.00 -3.97
CA ILE A 176 -18.08 19.73 -4.11
C ILE A 176 -18.57 19.52 -5.55
N ALA A 177 -19.09 20.56 -6.20
CA ALA A 177 -19.57 20.49 -7.58
C ALA A 177 -18.45 20.14 -8.57
N GLU A 178 -17.26 20.75 -8.40
CA GLU A 178 -16.08 20.37 -9.17
C GLU A 178 -15.75 18.87 -9.02
N LEU A 179 -15.66 18.38 -7.78
CA LEU A 179 -15.42 16.96 -7.53
C LEU A 179 -16.56 16.07 -8.04
N ALA A 180 -17.78 16.60 -8.12
CA ALA A 180 -18.93 15.88 -8.64
C ALA A 180 -18.79 15.53 -10.12
N ASP A 181 -18.11 16.38 -10.89
CA ASP A 181 -17.84 16.17 -12.31
C ASP A 181 -16.63 15.25 -12.54
N MET A 182 -15.75 15.09 -11.55
CA MET A 182 -14.53 14.28 -11.62
C MET A 182 -14.77 12.83 -11.18
N GLU A 183 -15.65 12.10 -11.88
CA GLU A 183 -16.04 10.74 -11.50
C GLU A 183 -14.88 9.74 -11.47
N GLU A 184 -14.05 9.67 -12.51
CA GLU A 184 -12.94 8.73 -12.58
C GLU A 184 -11.93 9.01 -11.46
N TRP A 185 -11.64 10.29 -11.19
CA TRP A 185 -10.76 10.70 -10.09
C TRP A 185 -11.30 10.26 -8.73
N ARG A 186 -12.61 10.42 -8.48
CA ARG A 186 -13.23 9.97 -7.23
C ARG A 186 -13.20 8.46 -7.11
N THR A 187 -13.46 7.73 -8.20
CA THR A 187 -13.40 6.26 -8.19
C THR A 187 -11.99 5.79 -7.85
N ASP A 188 -10.96 6.43 -8.40
CA ASP A 188 -9.56 6.11 -8.10
C ASP A 188 -9.19 6.46 -6.66
N PHE A 189 -9.67 7.60 -6.15
CA PHE A 189 -9.50 7.99 -4.75
C PHE A 189 -10.14 6.98 -3.79
N LEU A 190 -11.40 6.60 -4.04
CA LEU A 190 -12.15 5.65 -3.22
C LEU A 190 -11.56 4.24 -3.29
N ALA A 191 -11.02 3.85 -4.44
CA ALA A 191 -10.39 2.55 -4.65
C ALA A 191 -9.15 2.34 -3.75
N VAL A 192 -8.50 3.41 -3.27
CA VAL A 192 -7.39 3.29 -2.31
C VAL A 192 -7.86 2.69 -0.98
N GLY A 193 -9.12 2.91 -0.59
CA GLY A 193 -9.73 2.33 0.62
C GLY A 193 -10.22 0.89 0.45
N TYR A 194 -9.92 0.25 -0.68
CA TYR A 194 -10.33 -1.12 -0.96
C TYR A 194 -9.70 -2.12 0.02
N LYS A 195 -10.47 -3.15 0.40
CA LYS A 195 -10.18 -4.19 1.41
C LYS A 195 -10.05 -3.69 2.86
N ASN A 196 -9.52 -2.50 3.15
CA ASN A 196 -9.46 -1.95 4.50
C ASN A 196 -9.52 -0.41 4.50
N LYS A 197 -10.35 0.15 5.39
CA LYS A 197 -10.27 1.59 5.71
C LYS A 197 -8.91 1.90 6.31
N VAL A 198 -8.35 3.05 5.94
CA VAL A 198 -7.05 3.43 6.48
C VAL A 198 -7.25 4.03 7.87
N HIS A 199 -6.79 3.31 8.89
CA HIS A 199 -6.91 3.73 10.28
C HIS A 199 -5.80 4.73 10.60
N THR A 200 -6.17 5.98 10.85
CA THR A 200 -5.19 7.02 11.27
C THR A 200 -4.44 6.59 12.54
N GLU A 201 -5.13 5.93 13.46
CA GLU A 201 -4.55 5.43 14.71
C GLU A 201 -3.49 4.35 14.51
N THR A 202 -3.60 3.50 13.48
CA THR A 202 -2.55 2.49 13.24
C THR A 202 -1.25 3.13 12.78
N ILE A 203 -1.31 4.27 12.10
CA ILE A 203 -0.12 5.04 11.72
C ILE A 203 0.47 5.74 12.93
N ARG A 204 -0.35 6.43 13.73
CA ARG A 204 0.12 7.07 14.95
C ARG A 204 0.78 6.06 15.87
N ARG A 205 0.15 4.90 16.04
CA ARG A 205 0.70 3.78 16.79
C ARG A 205 1.95 3.19 16.13
N ALA A 206 1.99 3.01 14.81
CA ALA A 206 3.19 2.53 14.12
C ALA A 206 4.36 3.52 14.27
N LEU A 207 4.09 4.81 14.22
CA LEU A 207 5.07 5.88 14.42
C LEU A 207 5.57 5.90 15.87
N ASP A 208 4.66 5.82 16.84
CA ASP A 208 5.00 5.77 18.27
C ASP A 208 5.74 4.49 18.63
N GLU A 209 5.34 3.34 18.08
CA GLU A 209 6.04 2.05 18.26
C GLU A 209 7.39 2.05 17.56
N THR A 210 7.56 2.69 16.40
CA THR A 210 8.85 2.81 15.71
C THR A 210 9.78 3.76 16.48
N ARG A 211 9.24 4.87 17.01
CA ARG A 211 9.98 5.80 17.88
C ARG A 211 10.44 5.14 19.17
N LYS A 212 9.65 4.19 19.70
CA LYS A 212 9.95 3.41 20.91
C LYS A 212 10.63 2.08 20.61
N ALA A 213 10.81 1.71 19.35
CA ALA A 213 11.51 0.50 18.99
C ALA A 213 12.96 0.72 19.39
N ASP A 214 13.37 0.04 20.46
CA ASP A 214 14.74 0.06 20.96
C ASP A 214 15.59 -0.76 20.00
N ILE A 215 15.83 -0.20 18.81
CA ILE A 215 16.68 -0.80 17.79
C ILE A 215 18.06 -0.91 18.43
N PRO A 216 18.67 -2.11 18.43
CA PRO A 216 19.93 -2.29 19.11
C PRO A 216 20.96 -1.28 18.59
N LYS A 217 21.44 -0.40 19.45
CA LYS A 217 22.37 0.70 19.07
C LYS A 217 23.61 0.19 18.35
N TRP A 218 24.03 -1.05 18.63
CA TRP A 218 25.15 -1.71 17.96
C TRP A 218 24.87 -2.03 16.48
N ALA A 219 23.62 -2.27 16.07
CA ALA A 219 23.28 -2.53 14.68
C ALA A 219 23.31 -1.26 13.82
N LEU A 220 22.96 -0.11 14.42
CA LEU A 220 23.00 1.22 13.79
C LEU A 220 24.36 1.94 13.95
N SER A 221 25.32 1.35 14.68
CA SER A 221 26.59 1.97 15.00
C SER A 221 27.61 1.78 13.88
N ASN A 222 28.52 2.74 13.70
CA ASN A 222 29.70 2.60 12.84
C ASN A 222 30.55 1.35 13.15
N THR A 223 30.39 0.74 14.32
CA THR A 223 31.04 -0.50 14.71
C THR A 223 30.53 -1.72 13.94
N SER A 224 29.24 -1.81 13.61
CA SER A 224 28.70 -2.90 12.76
C SER A 224 29.17 -2.73 11.31
N LEU A 225 29.21 -1.49 10.82
CA LEU A 225 29.74 -1.17 9.50
C LEU A 225 31.24 -1.50 9.39
N ALA A 226 32.02 -1.16 10.42
CA ALA A 226 33.44 -1.51 10.51
C ALA A 226 33.63 -3.02 10.56
N LEU A 227 32.81 -3.76 11.33
CA LEU A 227 32.88 -5.22 11.39
C LEU A 227 32.52 -5.87 10.05
N ALA A 228 31.51 -5.35 9.33
CA ALA A 228 31.16 -5.80 8.00
C ALA A 228 32.27 -5.50 6.97
N ALA A 229 32.85 -4.31 7.01
CA ALA A 229 33.99 -3.93 6.16
C ALA A 229 35.20 -4.83 6.41
N VAL A 230 35.56 -5.06 7.68
CA VAL A 230 36.65 -5.98 8.07
C VAL A 230 36.37 -7.40 7.58
N SER A 231 35.14 -7.91 7.74
CA SER A 231 34.74 -9.21 7.21
C SER A 231 34.93 -9.30 5.69
N MET A 232 34.57 -8.25 4.96
CA MET A 232 34.68 -8.19 3.50
C MET A 232 36.14 -8.08 3.05
N THR A 233 36.97 -7.33 3.78
CA THR A 233 38.43 -7.26 3.55
C THR A 233 39.10 -8.60 3.81
N ILE A 234 38.77 -9.30 4.90
CA ILE A 234 39.32 -10.64 5.21
C ILE A 234 38.97 -11.63 4.08
N PHE A 235 37.73 -11.61 3.59
CA PHE A 235 37.34 -12.45 2.45
C PHE A 235 38.14 -12.12 1.19
N ALA A 236 38.29 -10.84 0.83
CA ALA A 236 39.06 -10.42 -0.33
C ALA A 236 40.54 -10.85 -0.24
N VAL A 237 41.14 -10.73 0.93
CA VAL A 237 42.54 -11.16 1.18
C VAL A 237 42.67 -12.68 1.05
N LEU A 238 41.77 -13.47 1.64
CA LEU A 238 41.79 -14.93 1.53
C LEU A 238 41.57 -15.40 0.08
N PHE A 239 40.69 -14.71 -0.66
CA PHE A 239 40.48 -14.98 -2.08
C PHE A 239 41.74 -14.69 -2.92
N LEU A 240 42.43 -13.57 -2.67
CA LEU A 240 43.70 -13.25 -3.34
C LEU A 240 44.81 -14.25 -2.99
N PHE A 241 44.90 -14.69 -1.74
CA PHE A 241 45.85 -15.73 -1.32
C PHE A 241 45.56 -17.11 -1.92
N THR A 242 44.32 -17.38 -2.33
CA THR A 242 43.97 -18.60 -3.07
C THR A 242 44.34 -18.48 -4.54
N MET A 243 44.17 -17.28 -5.14
CA MET A 243 44.51 -17.03 -6.55
C MET A 243 46.02 -16.97 -6.81
N PHE A 244 46.79 -16.40 -5.88
CA PHE A 244 48.24 -16.15 -6.06
C PHE A 244 49.14 -16.95 -5.10
N GLY A 245 48.56 -17.72 -4.16
CA GLY A 245 49.29 -18.49 -3.16
C GLY A 245 48.88 -19.97 -3.14
N ASN A 246 49.47 -20.73 -2.20
CA ASN A 246 49.22 -22.17 -2.03
C ASN A 246 48.07 -22.49 -1.06
N LEU A 247 47.12 -21.57 -0.86
CA LEU A 247 46.01 -21.79 0.06
C LEU A 247 44.96 -22.69 -0.61
N SER A 248 44.56 -23.78 0.06
CA SER A 248 43.53 -24.67 -0.46
C SER A 248 42.17 -23.95 -0.55
N ALA A 249 41.49 -24.12 -1.69
CA ALA A 249 40.16 -23.56 -1.94
C ALA A 249 39.10 -24.08 -0.96
N ASP A 250 39.29 -25.28 -0.41
CA ASP A 250 38.38 -25.88 0.56
C ASP A 250 38.34 -25.08 1.87
N PHE A 251 39.50 -24.58 2.31
CA PHE A 251 39.62 -23.80 3.54
C PHE A 251 38.89 -22.45 3.42
N VAL A 252 39.07 -21.74 2.30
CA VAL A 252 38.40 -20.46 2.05
C VAL A 252 36.89 -20.65 1.89
N SER A 253 36.46 -21.74 1.27
CA SER A 253 35.05 -22.09 1.14
C SER A 253 34.40 -22.32 2.51
N ILE A 254 35.03 -23.13 3.37
CA ILE A 254 34.53 -23.40 4.73
C ILE A 254 34.51 -22.12 5.59
N TRP A 255 35.60 -21.34 5.56
CA TRP A 255 35.68 -20.07 6.29
C TRP A 255 34.57 -19.11 5.87
N THR A 256 34.33 -18.99 4.56
CA THR A 256 33.28 -18.11 4.01
C THR A 256 31.90 -18.53 4.48
N VAL A 257 31.61 -19.84 4.48
CA VAL A 257 30.33 -20.38 4.98
C VAL A 257 30.15 -20.10 6.47
N VAL A 258 31.18 -20.34 7.29
CA VAL A 258 31.13 -20.08 8.74
C VAL A 258 30.97 -18.59 9.04
N GLN A 259 31.72 -17.72 8.35
CA GLN A 259 31.65 -16.27 8.52
C GLN A 259 30.28 -15.71 8.11
N LEU A 260 29.71 -16.19 6.98
CA LEU A 260 28.35 -15.84 6.57
C LEU A 260 27.33 -16.30 7.60
N GLY A 261 27.43 -17.54 8.08
CA GLY A 261 26.54 -18.08 9.10
C GLY A 261 26.56 -17.28 10.40
N ALA A 262 27.74 -16.93 10.90
CA ALA A 262 27.91 -16.10 12.09
C ALA A 262 27.37 -14.68 11.89
N SER A 263 27.69 -14.04 10.76
CA SER A 263 27.22 -12.69 10.42
C SER A 263 25.70 -12.62 10.32
N ILE A 264 25.08 -13.57 9.62
CA ILE A 264 23.63 -13.68 9.50
C ILE A 264 23.02 -13.97 10.88
N GLY A 265 23.58 -14.90 11.65
CA GLY A 265 23.05 -15.26 12.98
C GLY A 265 23.04 -14.09 13.97
N LEU A 266 24.15 -13.33 14.03
CA LEU A 266 24.29 -12.16 14.90
C LEU A 266 23.33 -11.04 14.47
N SER A 267 23.22 -10.78 13.16
CA SER A 267 22.39 -9.69 12.62
C SER A 267 20.91 -10.05 12.44
N ALA A 268 20.54 -11.33 12.41
CA ALA A 268 19.19 -11.80 12.10
C ALA A 268 18.12 -11.20 13.01
N LYS A 269 18.40 -11.09 14.32
CA LYS A 269 17.46 -10.49 15.28
C LYS A 269 17.24 -9.00 15.00
N ALA A 270 18.31 -8.26 14.72
CA ALA A 270 18.26 -6.84 14.40
C ALA A 270 17.54 -6.59 13.06
N ILE A 271 17.92 -7.34 12.01
CA ILE A 271 17.29 -7.29 10.69
C ILE A 271 15.79 -7.59 10.80
N LYS A 272 15.41 -8.64 11.54
CA LYS A 272 14.00 -8.99 11.73
C LYS A 272 13.22 -7.90 12.46
N MET A 273 13.81 -7.25 13.47
CA MET A 273 13.18 -6.14 14.17
C MET A 273 12.99 -4.92 13.26
N ILE A 274 14.03 -4.54 12.51
CA ILE A 274 14.01 -3.40 11.58
C ILE A 274 13.01 -3.67 10.45
N SER A 275 13.09 -4.82 9.79
CA SER A 275 12.15 -5.24 8.74
C SER A 275 10.72 -5.19 9.24
N LYS A 276 10.44 -5.71 10.44
CA LYS A 276 9.08 -5.67 11.00
C LYS A 276 8.59 -4.25 11.27
N ALA A 277 9.45 -3.35 11.72
CA ALA A 277 9.09 -1.95 11.93
C ALA A 277 8.83 -1.25 10.59
N VAL A 278 9.71 -1.43 9.60
CA VAL A 278 9.58 -0.88 8.25
C VAL A 278 8.34 -1.43 7.54
N ASP A 279 8.08 -2.73 7.60
CA ASP A 279 6.91 -3.37 6.98
C ASP A 279 5.60 -2.84 7.56
N ARG A 280 5.55 -2.60 8.87
CA ARG A 280 4.38 -2.01 9.53
C ARG A 280 4.17 -0.56 9.14
N LEU A 281 5.25 0.22 9.11
CA LEU A 281 5.23 1.63 8.78
C LEU A 281 4.86 1.83 7.31
N SER A 282 5.58 1.18 6.39
CA SER A 282 5.31 1.21 4.94
C SER A 282 3.90 0.70 4.63
N GLY A 283 3.46 -0.41 5.25
CA GLY A 283 2.12 -0.96 5.05
C GLY A 283 1.00 0.02 5.44
N SER A 284 1.20 0.79 6.52
CA SER A 284 0.20 1.74 7.03
C SER A 284 0.24 3.09 6.30
N LEU A 285 1.43 3.55 5.89
CA LEU A 285 1.61 4.84 5.21
C LEU A 285 1.31 4.79 3.72
N LYS A 286 1.54 3.64 3.06
CA LYS A 286 1.39 3.52 1.61
C LYS A 286 0.02 3.99 1.08
N PRO A 287 -1.12 3.64 1.70
CA PRO A 287 -2.42 4.19 1.27
C PRO A 287 -2.49 5.71 1.36
N TYR A 288 -1.91 6.33 2.40
CA TYR A 288 -1.86 7.80 2.52
C TYR A 288 -0.99 8.43 1.44
N ILE A 289 0.18 7.86 1.16
CA ILE A 289 1.07 8.36 0.09
C ILE A 289 0.34 8.32 -1.25
N VAL A 290 -0.37 7.23 -1.55
CA VAL A 290 -1.17 7.10 -2.78
C VAL A 290 -2.28 8.14 -2.82
N LEU A 291 -3.01 8.38 -1.72
CA LEU A 291 -4.04 9.42 -1.65
C LEU A 291 -3.47 10.82 -1.85
N LEU A 292 -2.36 11.14 -1.17
CA LEU A 292 -1.70 12.44 -1.27
C LEU A 292 -1.16 12.69 -2.66
N GLU A 293 -0.53 11.68 -3.28
CA GLU A 293 -0.04 11.77 -4.66
C GLU A 293 -1.19 11.95 -5.66
N HIS A 294 -2.32 11.27 -5.44
CA HIS A 294 -3.50 11.42 -6.28
C HIS A 294 -4.13 12.82 -6.15
N ILE A 295 -4.11 13.40 -4.96
CA ILE A 295 -4.56 14.78 -4.72
C ILE A 295 -3.58 15.78 -5.32
N SER A 296 -2.28 15.66 -5.05
CA SER A 296 -1.26 16.67 -5.42
C SER A 296 -1.00 16.75 -6.93
N LYS A 297 -1.13 15.64 -7.66
CA LYS A 297 -1.01 15.62 -9.13
C LYS A 297 -2.21 16.23 -9.85
N THR A 298 -3.31 16.46 -9.15
CA THR A 298 -4.56 16.90 -9.77
C THR A 298 -4.68 18.41 -9.72
N SER A 299 -4.93 19.04 -10.88
CA SER A 299 -5.15 20.49 -10.95
C SER A 299 -6.63 20.79 -10.70
N PHE A 300 -6.93 21.39 -9.54
CA PHE A 300 -8.26 21.88 -9.19
C PHE A 300 -8.45 23.32 -9.67
N LYS A 301 -9.68 23.69 -10.01
CA LYS A 301 -10.11 25.01 -10.46
C LYS A 301 -10.64 25.84 -9.31
N GLU A 302 -11.42 25.23 -8.42
CA GLU A 302 -12.06 25.92 -7.30
C GLU A 302 -11.09 26.30 -6.20
N GLU A 303 -11.31 27.47 -5.59
CA GLU A 303 -10.39 28.07 -4.63
C GLU A 303 -10.20 27.21 -3.37
N GLU A 304 -11.27 26.62 -2.84
CA GLU A 304 -11.21 25.79 -1.64
C GLU A 304 -10.38 24.52 -1.87
N ASN A 305 -10.56 23.85 -3.02
CA ASN A 305 -9.80 22.65 -3.37
C ASN A 305 -8.32 23.00 -3.58
N LYS A 306 -8.01 24.12 -4.24
CA LYS A 306 -6.64 24.64 -4.37
C LYS A 306 -6.00 24.91 -3.01
N ARG A 307 -6.72 25.57 -2.10
CA ARG A 307 -6.24 25.85 -0.73
C ARG A 307 -5.86 24.57 0.01
N ILE A 308 -6.68 23.52 -0.10
CA ILE A 308 -6.39 22.21 0.50
C ILE A 308 -5.10 21.63 -0.08
N VAL A 309 -4.93 21.64 -1.41
CA VAL A 309 -3.69 21.15 -2.05
C VAL A 309 -2.47 21.96 -1.62
N THR A 310 -2.57 23.29 -1.58
CA THR A 310 -1.48 24.15 -1.13
C THR A 310 -1.10 23.86 0.31
N ALA A 311 -2.06 23.68 1.21
CA ALA A 311 -1.80 23.31 2.60
C ALA A 311 -1.12 21.93 2.70
N LEU A 312 -1.51 20.98 1.85
CA LEU A 312 -0.88 19.66 1.79
C LEU A 312 0.56 19.73 1.22
N ASN A 313 0.84 20.62 0.27
CA ASN A 313 2.16 20.73 -0.35
C ASN A 313 3.16 21.53 0.52
N LEU A 314 2.69 22.56 1.23
CA LEU A 314 3.54 23.41 2.10
C LEU A 314 4.18 22.61 3.24
N ASP A 315 3.47 21.65 3.82
CA ASP A 315 3.99 20.75 4.85
C ASP A 315 4.52 19.42 4.27
N GLY A 316 4.21 19.14 2.99
CA GLY A 316 4.22 17.78 2.46
C GLY A 316 5.24 17.47 1.39
N ASP A 317 5.82 18.40 0.63
CA ASP A 317 6.72 17.99 -0.47
C ASP A 317 8.00 17.32 0.03
N ALA A 318 8.63 17.86 1.09
CA ALA A 318 9.77 17.21 1.74
C ALA A 318 9.35 15.89 2.41
N ALA A 319 8.19 15.87 3.08
CA ALA A 319 7.70 14.69 3.79
C ALA A 319 7.28 13.56 2.83
N LEU A 320 6.63 13.90 1.71
CA LEU A 320 6.19 12.98 0.66
C LEU A 320 7.40 12.42 -0.10
N ALA A 321 8.42 13.23 -0.35
CA ALA A 321 9.70 12.78 -0.90
C ALA A 321 10.36 11.76 0.05
N SER A 322 10.51 12.09 1.34
CA SER A 322 11.06 11.16 2.34
C SER A 322 10.20 9.91 2.53
N MET A 323 8.88 10.01 2.41
CA MET A 323 7.96 8.88 2.51
C MET A 323 7.97 7.99 1.27
N LYS A 324 8.35 8.50 0.09
CA LYS A 324 8.53 7.70 -1.13
C LYS A 324 9.80 6.85 -1.11
N GLU A 325 10.78 7.23 -0.29
CA GLU A 325 12.04 6.48 -0.11
C GLU A 325 11.92 5.32 0.89
N LEU A 326 10.81 5.25 1.65
CA LEU A 326 10.46 4.16 2.59
C LEU A 326 9.84 2.94 1.89
#